data_AF-A0A073CCU5-F1
#
_entry.id   AF-A0A073CCU5-F1
#
_cell.length_a   1.000
_cell.length_b   1.000
_cell.length_c   1.000
_cell.angle_alpha   90.00
_cell.angle_beta   90.00
_cell.angle_gamma   90.00
#
_symmetry.space_group_name_H-M   'P 1'
#
loop_
_entity.id
_entity.type
_entity.pdbx_description
1 polymer ?
#
loop_
_entity_poly.entity_id
_entity_poly.type
_entity_poly.pdbx_seq_one_letter_code
_entity_poly.pdbx_strand_id
1 'polypeptide(L)'
;MILKNSLALTDYKLYIDISLFNSNSRVTMSRKRTFFQSLTHWFSDENFLMILEEIQVAIAKTLSIAMVIIIIVCCGQLIVYLAQKLLTDSSLIFKDSLFEIFGLFLNVLIAIEILENISSYLKKHVIQVELVIVTSLIAVGRKIIIFDLDKKGGQDLIGLAIAILALSISYLIVRLHHSK
;
A
#
# COMPACT_ATOMS: atom_id res chain seq x y z
N MET A 1 16.29 17.10 64.24
CA MET A 1 15.76 16.00 65.09
C MET A 1 14.53 16.52 65.83
N ILE A 2 13.35 16.39 65.23
CA ILE A 2 12.04 16.61 65.87
C ILE A 2 11.18 15.39 65.51
N LEU A 3 10.59 14.79 66.54
CA LEU A 3 9.87 13.51 66.58
C LEU A 3 8.73 13.45 65.54
N LYS A 4 8.60 12.40 64.71
CA LYS A 4 8.07 11.04 64.98
C LYS A 4 6.66 11.02 65.59
N ASN A 5 5.69 10.79 64.69
CA ASN A 5 4.63 9.78 64.78
C ASN A 5 3.55 9.97 65.88
N SER A 6 2.41 10.52 65.48
CA SER A 6 1.16 10.50 66.24
C SER A 6 0.01 10.07 65.31
N LEU A 7 -0.45 8.83 65.51
CA LEU A 7 -1.83 8.34 65.31
C LEU A 7 -2.38 8.46 63.86
N ALA A 8 -2.27 7.47 62.97
CA ALA A 8 -2.81 6.11 63.04
C ALA A 8 -4.32 6.07 63.40
N LEU A 9 -5.12 5.57 62.45
CA LEU A 9 -6.40 4.87 62.62
C LEU A 9 -7.70 5.70 62.67
N THR A 10 -8.12 6.28 61.54
CA THR A 10 -9.53 6.71 61.40
C THR A 10 -10.09 6.58 59.98
N ASP A 11 -9.90 5.47 59.27
CA ASP A 11 -10.63 5.27 58.00
C ASP A 11 -10.81 3.79 57.59
N TYR A 12 -11.26 2.95 58.52
CA TYR A 12 -11.71 1.58 58.21
C TYR A 12 -13.00 1.24 58.96
N LYS A 13 -14.11 1.89 58.59
CA LYS A 13 -15.43 1.47 59.04
C LYS A 13 -16.53 1.82 58.03
N LEU A 14 -16.55 1.10 56.91
CA LEU A 14 -17.74 1.03 56.05
C LEU A 14 -17.85 -0.34 55.38
N TYR A 15 -18.09 -1.37 56.19
CA TYR A 15 -18.75 -2.59 55.73
C TYR A 15 -20.22 -2.46 56.16
N ILE A 16 -21.09 -2.06 55.22
CA ILE A 16 -22.53 -2.21 55.38
C ILE A 16 -22.92 -3.50 54.66
N ASP A 17 -23.40 -4.44 55.47
CA ASP A 17 -24.09 -5.67 55.12
C ASP A 17 -25.26 -5.40 54.15
N ILE A 18 -25.16 -5.88 52.91
CA ILE A 18 -26.26 -5.93 51.93
C ILE A 18 -26.75 -7.40 51.83
N SER A 19 -27.00 -8.02 52.99
CA SER A 19 -27.44 -9.42 53.09
C SER A 19 -28.88 -9.58 53.62
N LEU A 20 -29.67 -8.50 53.76
CA LEU A 20 -30.99 -8.55 54.42
C LEU A 20 -32.17 -7.91 53.66
N PHE A 21 -32.20 -7.95 52.32
CA PHE A 21 -33.46 -7.67 51.59
C PHE A 21 -33.89 -8.86 50.73
N ASN A 22 -34.41 -9.86 51.43
CA ASN A 22 -35.19 -10.97 50.88
C ASN A 22 -36.65 -10.52 50.70
N SER A 23 -37.20 -10.58 49.49
CA SER A 23 -38.59 -10.98 49.26
C SER A 23 -38.87 -11.24 47.77
N ASN A 24 -39.02 -12.53 47.46
CA ASN A 24 -39.82 -13.14 46.39
C ASN A 24 -40.61 -12.21 45.44
N SER A 25 -40.28 -12.27 44.15
CA SER A 25 -41.31 -12.21 43.10
C SER A 25 -40.93 -13.10 41.91
N ARG A 26 -41.66 -14.22 41.81
CA ARG A 26 -41.97 -15.05 40.63
C ARG A 26 -41.07 -14.90 39.40
N VAL A 27 -40.10 -15.81 39.26
CA VAL A 27 -39.49 -16.14 37.98
C VAL A 27 -40.51 -16.93 37.15
N THR A 28 -41.16 -16.27 36.19
CA THR A 28 -41.86 -16.95 35.11
C THR A 28 -40.87 -17.19 33.98
N MET A 29 -40.62 -18.48 33.69
CA MET A 29 -39.82 -18.94 32.56
C MET A 29 -40.55 -18.62 31.25
N SER A 30 -40.15 -17.56 30.54
CA SER A 30 -40.42 -17.45 29.11
C SER A 30 -39.26 -18.04 28.32
N ARG A 31 -39.47 -19.29 27.91
CA ARG A 31 -38.60 -20.11 27.08
C ARG A 31 -38.89 -19.81 25.61
N LYS A 32 -37.80 -19.69 24.83
CA LYS A 32 -37.69 -19.72 23.35
C LYS A 32 -37.76 -18.38 22.60
N ARG A 33 -36.57 -17.87 22.27
CA ARG A 33 -36.09 -17.80 20.86
C ARG A 33 -34.60 -17.44 20.77
N THR A 34 -33.73 -18.20 21.43
CA THR A 34 -32.31 -18.28 21.06
C THR A 34 -32.14 -19.42 20.06
N PHE A 35 -32.28 -19.09 18.77
CA PHE A 35 -31.91 -20.00 17.67
C PHE A 35 -31.44 -19.26 16.40
N PHE A 36 -31.68 -17.95 16.29
CA PHE A 36 -31.28 -17.16 15.12
C PHE A 36 -29.98 -16.33 15.30
N GLN A 37 -29.36 -16.34 16.47
CA GLN A 37 -28.10 -15.62 16.72
C GLN A 37 -26.84 -16.49 16.59
N SER A 38 -26.98 -17.78 16.28
CA SER A 38 -25.86 -18.73 16.23
C SER A 38 -25.52 -19.25 14.83
N LEU A 39 -26.17 -18.73 13.78
CA LEU A 39 -25.83 -19.07 12.39
C LEU A 39 -24.91 -18.02 11.73
N THR A 40 -24.70 -16.87 12.36
CA THR A 40 -23.82 -15.79 11.89
C THR A 40 -22.35 -15.93 12.35
N HIS A 41 -22.01 -16.98 13.10
CA HIS A 41 -20.64 -17.22 13.62
C HIS A 41 -19.81 -18.19 12.74
N TRP A 42 -20.40 -18.73 11.66
CA TRP A 42 -19.73 -19.68 10.75
C TRP A 42 -18.77 -19.02 9.74
N PHE A 43 -18.78 -17.70 9.60
CA PHE A 43 -17.68 -16.90 9.05
C PHE A 43 -17.04 -16.17 10.22
N SER A 44 -16.09 -16.81 10.90
CA SER A 44 -15.28 -16.11 11.89
C SER A 44 -14.47 -15.07 11.13
N ASP A 45 -14.84 -13.79 11.24
CA ASP A 45 -14.21 -12.68 10.52
C ASP A 45 -12.68 -12.76 10.58
N GLU A 46 -12.14 -13.17 11.74
CA GLU A 46 -10.71 -13.46 11.99
C GLU A 46 -10.11 -14.50 11.03
N ASN A 47 -10.70 -15.70 10.92
CA ASN A 47 -10.16 -16.78 10.09
C ASN A 47 -10.23 -16.43 8.60
N PHE A 48 -11.29 -15.72 8.20
CA PHE A 48 -11.42 -15.24 6.83
C PHE A 48 -10.31 -14.22 6.50
N LEU A 49 -10.07 -13.26 7.40
CA LEU A 49 -9.00 -12.27 7.23
C LEU A 49 -7.61 -12.92 7.18
N MET A 50 -7.34 -13.91 8.03
CA MET A 50 -6.07 -14.66 8.01
C MET A 50 -5.83 -15.37 6.67
N ILE A 51 -6.85 -16.04 6.12
CA ILE A 51 -6.75 -16.70 4.81
C ILE A 51 -6.51 -15.67 3.70
N LEU A 52 -7.16 -14.51 3.77
CA LEU A 52 -6.93 -13.44 2.79
C LEU A 52 -5.50 -12.91 2.84
N GLU A 53 -4.94 -12.68 4.03
CA GLU A 53 -3.55 -12.24 4.18
C GLU A 53 -2.57 -13.27 3.61
N GLU A 54 -2.75 -14.56 3.89
CA GLU A 54 -1.90 -15.62 3.34
C GLU A 54 -1.96 -15.68 1.80
N ILE A 55 -3.17 -15.56 1.23
CA ILE A 55 -3.36 -15.53 -0.22
C ILE A 55 -2.71 -14.29 -0.83
N GLN A 56 -2.88 -13.11 -0.23
CA GLN A 56 -2.26 -11.88 -0.71
C GLN A 56 -0.73 -11.98 -0.71
N VAL A 57 -0.15 -12.54 0.33
CA VAL A 57 1.30 -12.77 0.41
C VAL A 57 1.77 -13.78 -0.64
N ALA A 58 1.01 -14.86 -0.87
CA ALA A 58 1.32 -15.84 -1.91
C ALA A 58 1.29 -15.22 -3.33
N ILE A 59 0.28 -14.40 -3.61
CA ILE A 59 0.16 -13.64 -4.87
C ILE A 59 1.35 -12.68 -5.03
N ALA A 60 1.66 -11.90 -3.99
CA ALA A 60 2.75 -10.92 -4.04
C ALA A 60 4.12 -11.59 -4.25
N LYS A 61 4.38 -12.75 -3.62
CA LYS A 61 5.61 -13.54 -3.86
C LYS A 61 5.70 -14.02 -5.30
N THR A 62 4.59 -14.55 -5.83
CA THR A 62 4.53 -15.02 -7.22
C THR A 62 4.78 -13.87 -8.20
N LEU A 63 4.15 -12.71 -7.96
CA LEU A 63 4.32 -11.53 -8.78
C LEU A 63 5.75 -10.97 -8.72
N SER A 64 6.38 -10.97 -7.54
CA SER A 64 7.78 -10.54 -7.36
C SER A 64 8.74 -11.39 -8.20
N ILE A 65 8.59 -12.72 -8.19
CA ILE A 65 9.41 -13.63 -9.01
C ILE A 65 9.20 -13.36 -10.50
N ALA A 66 7.93 -13.22 -10.93
CA ALA A 66 7.62 -12.90 -12.32
C ALA A 66 8.24 -11.57 -12.76
N MET A 67 8.22 -10.55 -11.90
CA MET A 67 8.83 -9.24 -12.18
C MET A 67 10.35 -9.33 -12.33
N VAL A 68 11.04 -10.13 -11.51
CA VAL A 68 12.49 -10.35 -11.67
C VAL A 68 12.81 -10.94 -13.05
N ILE A 69 12.02 -11.91 -13.51
CA ILE A 69 12.18 -12.50 -14.85
C ILE A 69 11.96 -11.43 -15.94
N ILE A 70 10.90 -10.64 -15.82
CA ILE A 70 10.61 -9.55 -16.77
C ILE A 70 11.76 -8.55 -16.83
N ILE A 71 12.32 -8.14 -15.68
CA ILE A 71 13.47 -7.22 -15.62
C ILE A 71 14.66 -7.80 -16.38
N ILE A 72 15.00 -9.07 -16.16
CA ILE A 72 16.11 -9.73 -16.86
C ILE A 72 15.87 -9.73 -18.38
N VAL A 73 14.66 -10.06 -18.83
CA VAL A 73 14.29 -10.06 -20.24
C VAL A 73 14.38 -8.66 -20.84
N CYS A 74 13.83 -7.64 -20.18
CA CYS A 74 13.88 -6.25 -20.64
C CYS A 74 15.33 -5.73 -20.72
N CYS A 75 16.18 -6.05 -19.75
CA CYS A 75 17.60 -5.72 -19.78
C CYS A 75 18.31 -6.40 -20.95
N GLY A 76 18.06 -7.69 -21.17
CA GLY A 76 18.61 -8.43 -22.31
C GLY A 76 18.20 -7.82 -23.66
N GLN A 77 16.91 -7.51 -23.82
CA GLN A 77 16.39 -6.84 -25.01
C GLN A 77 17.05 -5.48 -25.26
N LEU A 78 17.21 -4.67 -24.21
CA LEU A 78 17.85 -3.37 -24.30
C LEU A 78 19.33 -3.49 -24.74
N ILE A 79 20.08 -4.44 -24.17
CA ILE A 79 21.48 -4.67 -24.54
C ILE A 79 21.59 -5.13 -26.00
N VAL A 80 20.75 -6.08 -26.42
CA VAL A 80 20.76 -6.59 -27.81
C VAL A 80 20.41 -5.47 -28.79
N TYR A 81 19.37 -4.69 -28.50
CA TYR A 81 18.95 -3.57 -29.34
C TYR A 81 20.07 -2.52 -29.47
N LEU A 82 20.70 -2.16 -28.34
CA LEU A 82 21.79 -1.19 -28.33
C LEU A 82 23.02 -1.70 -29.11
N ALA A 83 23.40 -2.97 -28.91
CA ALA A 83 24.52 -3.57 -29.62
C ALA A 83 24.27 -3.61 -31.14
N GLN A 84 23.08 -4.00 -31.58
CA GLN A 84 22.70 -4.01 -33.00
C GLN A 84 22.81 -2.61 -33.62
N LYS A 85 22.28 -1.59 -32.93
CA LYS A 85 22.32 -0.20 -33.41
C LYS A 85 23.75 0.35 -33.50
N LEU A 86 24.60 0.08 -32.51
CA LEU A 86 25.99 0.53 -32.50
C LEU A 86 26.87 -0.15 -33.56
N LEU A 87 26.61 -1.42 -33.88
CA LEU A 87 27.40 -2.19 -34.85
C LEU A 87 26.97 -1.99 -36.30
N THR A 88 25.69 -1.67 -36.53
CA THR A 88 25.13 -1.59 -37.89
C THR A 88 25.15 -0.16 -38.44
N ASP A 89 25.09 0.86 -37.58
CA ASP A 89 24.86 2.24 -38.00
C ASP A 89 26.04 3.15 -37.58
N SER A 90 26.98 3.36 -38.51
CA SER A 90 28.19 4.19 -38.30
C SER A 90 27.90 5.70 -38.36
N SER A 91 26.71 6.13 -38.80
CA SER A 91 26.32 7.54 -38.88
C SER A 91 25.33 7.91 -37.77
N LEU A 92 25.87 8.08 -36.57
CA LEU A 92 25.32 8.89 -35.46
C LEU A 92 23.78 8.84 -35.27
N ILE A 93 23.35 7.95 -34.37
CA ILE A 93 22.07 7.92 -33.63
C ILE A 93 21.14 9.10 -33.99
N PHE A 94 20.32 8.93 -35.03
CA PHE A 94 19.25 9.88 -35.34
C PHE A 94 18.30 10.00 -34.14
N LYS A 95 17.70 11.20 -33.98
CA LYS A 95 16.77 11.58 -32.92
C LYS A 95 15.69 10.52 -32.66
N ASP A 96 15.18 9.89 -33.71
CA ASP A 96 14.13 8.85 -33.63
C ASP A 96 14.61 7.57 -32.92
N SER A 97 15.85 7.14 -33.17
CA SER A 97 16.44 5.98 -32.47
C SER A 97 16.74 6.27 -31.00
N LEU A 98 17.03 7.53 -30.65
CA LEU A 98 17.29 7.92 -29.26
C LEU A 98 16.02 7.82 -28.40
N PHE A 99 14.87 8.25 -28.91
CA PHE A 99 13.59 8.10 -28.21
C PHE A 99 13.18 6.63 -28.02
N GLU A 100 13.45 5.77 -29.00
CA GLU A 100 13.25 4.32 -28.88
C GLU A 100 14.11 3.72 -27.76
N ILE A 101 15.40 4.07 -27.72
CA ILE A 101 16.32 3.63 -26.68
C ILE A 101 15.85 4.10 -25.30
N PHE A 102 15.50 5.38 -25.14
CA PHE A 102 14.95 5.88 -23.89
C PHE A 102 13.66 5.16 -23.49
N GLY A 103 12.79 4.84 -24.46
CA GLY A 103 11.60 4.03 -24.21
C GLY A 103 11.92 2.67 -23.60
N LEU A 104 12.92 1.97 -24.14
CA LEU A 104 13.38 0.68 -23.61
C LEU A 104 14.02 0.82 -22.22
N PHE A 105 14.86 1.84 -21.99
CA PHE A 105 15.40 2.13 -20.65
C PHE A 105 14.30 2.42 -19.62
N LEU A 106 13.31 3.24 -19.98
CA LEU A 106 12.19 3.59 -19.11
C LEU A 106 11.29 2.38 -18.80
N ASN A 107 11.17 1.41 -19.72
CA ASN A 107 10.50 0.15 -19.44
C ASN A 107 11.21 -0.66 -18.34
N VAL A 108 12.55 -0.70 -18.35
CA VAL A 108 13.35 -1.35 -17.29
C VAL A 108 13.14 -0.65 -15.95
N LEU A 109 13.17 0.70 -15.93
CA LEU A 109 12.96 1.46 -14.71
C LEU A 109 11.57 1.21 -14.09
N ILE A 110 10.50 1.20 -14.90
CA ILE A 110 9.15 0.87 -14.43
C ILE A 110 9.11 -0.55 -13.84
N ALA A 111 9.78 -1.52 -14.47
CA ALA A 111 9.79 -2.89 -13.99
C ALA A 111 10.46 -2.99 -12.61
N ILE A 112 11.59 -2.30 -12.41
CA ILE A 112 12.28 -2.22 -11.12
C ILE A 112 11.38 -1.54 -10.07
N GLU A 113 10.71 -0.47 -10.46
CA GLU A 113 9.84 0.32 -9.58
C GLU A 113 8.61 -0.48 -9.11
N ILE A 114 7.98 -1.24 -10.01
CA ILE A 114 6.90 -2.16 -9.66
C ILE A 114 7.41 -3.27 -8.74
N LEU A 115 8.61 -3.82 -8.98
CA LEU A 115 9.21 -4.80 -8.08
C LEU A 115 9.45 -4.22 -6.68
N GLU A 116 9.88 -2.96 -6.58
CA GLU A 116 10.06 -2.26 -5.31
C GLU A 116 8.73 -2.09 -4.57
N ASN A 117 7.67 -1.69 -5.26
CA ASN A 117 6.31 -1.63 -4.71
C ASN A 117 5.85 -2.97 -4.11
N ILE A 118 6.01 -4.06 -4.86
CA ILE A 118 5.62 -5.41 -4.41
C ILE A 118 6.48 -5.86 -3.24
N SER A 119 7.79 -5.67 -3.33
CA SER A 119 8.74 -6.05 -2.28
C SER A 119 8.52 -5.26 -1.00
N SER A 120 8.12 -3.99 -1.12
CA SER A 120 7.74 -3.11 -0.03
C SER A 120 6.48 -3.62 0.70
N TYR A 121 5.47 -4.06 -0.07
CA TYR A 121 4.30 -4.73 0.48
C TYR A 121 4.68 -6.04 1.21
N LEU A 122 5.53 -6.88 0.62
CA LEU A 122 6.00 -8.12 1.26
C LEU A 122 6.78 -7.89 2.57
N LYS A 123 7.44 -6.73 2.73
CA LYS A 123 8.21 -6.41 3.95
C LYS A 123 7.35 -5.88 5.09
N LYS A 124 6.34 -5.05 4.78
CA LYS A 124 5.56 -4.33 5.79
C LYS A 124 4.11 -4.81 5.89
N HIS A 125 3.66 -5.70 5.01
CA HIS A 125 2.27 -6.14 4.83
C HIS A 125 1.28 -4.98 4.66
N VAL A 126 1.77 -3.82 4.22
CA VAL A 126 0.99 -2.60 4.02
C VAL A 126 1.42 -1.95 2.72
N ILE A 127 0.45 -1.52 1.92
CA ILE A 127 0.68 -0.77 0.69
C ILE A 127 1.16 0.64 1.07
N GLN A 128 2.38 0.99 0.66
CA GLN A 128 2.92 2.33 0.89
C GLN A 128 2.33 3.29 -0.15
N VAL A 129 1.29 4.03 0.24
CA VAL A 129 0.58 4.96 -0.64
C VAL A 129 1.52 6.02 -1.24
N GLU A 130 2.53 6.47 -0.48
CA GLU A 130 3.54 7.39 -0.97
C GLU A 130 4.31 6.84 -2.18
N LEU A 131 4.76 5.59 -2.11
CA LEU A 131 5.46 4.92 -3.21
C LEU A 131 4.55 4.80 -4.43
N VAL A 132 3.28 4.41 -4.24
CA VAL A 132 2.30 4.30 -5.34
C VAL A 132 2.09 5.65 -6.05
N ILE A 133 2.01 6.77 -5.33
CA ILE A 133 1.86 8.09 -5.94
C ILE A 133 3.12 8.48 -6.72
N VAL A 134 4.30 8.24 -6.16
CA VAL A 134 5.59 8.49 -6.84
C VAL A 134 5.66 7.69 -8.15
N THR A 135 5.23 6.43 -8.13
CA THR A 135 5.22 5.59 -9.34
C THR A 135 4.26 6.07 -10.41
N SER A 136 3.12 6.63 -9.99
CA SER A 136 2.18 7.26 -10.91
C SER A 136 2.78 8.51 -11.55
N LEU A 137 3.52 9.32 -10.78
CA LEU A 137 4.20 10.51 -11.29
C LEU A 137 5.28 10.15 -12.32
N ILE A 138 6.09 9.13 -12.05
CA ILE A 138 7.12 8.62 -12.97
C ILE A 138 6.49 8.05 -14.24
N ALA A 139 5.39 7.30 -14.12
CA ALA A 139 4.66 6.75 -15.27
C ALA A 139 4.12 7.85 -16.21
N VAL A 140 3.58 8.93 -15.65
CA VAL A 140 3.14 10.10 -16.44
C VAL A 140 4.34 10.85 -17.00
N GLY A 141 5.41 11.05 -16.21
CA GLY A 141 6.65 11.68 -16.66
C GLY A 141 7.27 10.99 -17.87
N ARG A 142 7.30 9.65 -17.90
CA ARG A 142 7.74 8.87 -19.06
C ARG A 142 6.91 9.16 -20.31
N LYS A 143 5.58 9.30 -20.20
CA LYS A 143 4.73 9.65 -21.34
C LYS A 143 5.08 11.01 -21.94
N ILE A 144 5.55 11.95 -21.11
CA ILE A 144 6.03 13.27 -21.54
C ILE A 144 7.39 13.18 -22.22
N ILE A 145 8.33 12.39 -21.69
CA ILE A 145 9.68 12.22 -22.28
C ILE A 145 9.60 11.67 -23.72
N ILE A 146 8.67 10.74 -23.97
CA ILE A 146 8.46 10.10 -25.28
C ILE A 146 7.39 10.87 -26.10
N PHE A 147 6.96 12.05 -25.64
CA PHE A 147 5.94 12.83 -26.34
C PHE A 147 6.54 13.51 -27.58
N ASP A 148 6.02 13.13 -28.74
CA ASP A 148 6.38 13.74 -30.03
C ASP A 148 5.41 14.87 -30.36
N LEU A 149 5.88 16.11 -30.25
CA LEU A 149 5.12 17.33 -30.52
C LEU A 149 4.73 17.46 -32.00
N ASP A 150 5.45 16.80 -32.90
CA ASP A 150 5.22 16.90 -34.35
C ASP A 150 4.06 15.98 -34.79
N LYS A 151 3.72 14.97 -33.97
CA LYS A 151 2.67 13.98 -34.27
C LYS A 151 1.44 14.07 -33.36
N LYS A 152 1.56 14.68 -32.18
CA LYS A 152 0.49 14.71 -31.17
C LYS A 152 -0.02 16.13 -30.96
N GLY A 153 -1.34 16.25 -30.77
CA GLY A 153 -1.99 17.55 -30.56
C GLY A 153 -1.65 18.16 -29.20
N GLY A 154 -1.59 19.49 -29.11
CA GLY A 154 -1.31 20.22 -27.86
C GLY A 154 -2.30 19.94 -26.72
N GLN A 155 -3.49 19.40 -27.03
CA GLN A 155 -4.48 18.98 -26.03
C GLN A 155 -3.97 17.82 -25.16
N ASP A 156 -3.22 16.87 -25.73
CA ASP A 156 -2.65 15.75 -24.97
C ASP A 156 -1.62 16.24 -23.95
N LEU A 157 -0.81 17.24 -24.33
CA LEU A 157 0.19 17.84 -23.46
C LEU A 157 -0.45 18.58 -22.28
N ILE A 158 -1.54 19.30 -22.52
CA ILE A 158 -2.32 19.97 -21.46
C ILE A 158 -2.92 18.92 -20.51
N GLY A 159 -3.47 17.82 -21.03
CA GLY A 159 -3.98 16.72 -20.21
C GLY A 159 -2.90 16.10 -19.33
N LEU A 160 -1.69 15.87 -19.88
CA LEU A 160 -0.53 15.38 -19.12
C LEU A 160 -0.09 16.37 -18.04
N ALA A 161 -0.06 17.68 -18.33
CA ALA A 161 0.29 18.70 -17.35
C ALA A 161 -0.70 18.75 -16.17
N ILE A 162 -2.01 18.68 -16.46
CA ILE A 162 -3.06 18.62 -15.43
C ILE A 162 -2.91 17.34 -14.58
N ALA A 163 -2.63 16.19 -15.20
CA ALA A 163 -2.40 14.94 -14.48
C ALA A 163 -1.18 15.03 -13.54
N ILE A 164 -0.06 15.62 -14.00
CA ILE A 164 1.12 15.84 -13.15
C ILE A 164 0.79 16.77 -11.97
N LEU A 165 0.05 17.85 -12.20
CA LEU A 165 -0.35 18.75 -11.13
C LEU A 165 -1.24 18.05 -10.10
N ALA A 166 -2.23 17.28 -10.55
CA ALA A 166 -3.10 16.51 -9.65
C ALA A 166 -2.32 15.49 -8.81
N LEU A 167 -1.40 14.75 -9.42
CA LEU A 167 -0.54 13.78 -8.74
C LEU A 167 0.43 14.46 -7.75
N SER A 168 1.00 15.61 -8.13
CA SER A 168 1.90 16.38 -7.28
C SER A 168 1.18 16.93 -6.04
N ILE A 169 -0.06 17.41 -6.22
CA ILE A 169 -0.92 17.83 -5.10
C ILE A 169 -1.28 16.64 -4.20
N SER A 170 -1.62 15.49 -4.78
CA SER A 170 -1.89 14.27 -4.01
C SER A 170 -0.69 13.85 -3.16
N TYR A 171 0.51 13.86 -3.73
CA TYR A 171 1.76 13.59 -3.00
C TYR A 171 1.98 14.57 -1.85
N LEU A 172 1.78 15.87 -2.10
CA LEU A 172 1.91 16.91 -1.06
C LEU A 172 0.95 16.67 0.11
N ILE A 173 -0.32 16.35 -0.17
CA ILE A 173 -1.33 16.07 0.87
C ILE A 173 -0.93 14.85 1.71
N VAL A 174 -0.56 13.74 1.06
CA VAL A 174 -0.16 12.51 1.75
C VAL A 174 1.06 12.74 2.63
N ARG A 175 2.08 13.44 2.10
CA ARG A 175 3.30 13.76 2.84
C ARG A 175 3.05 14.66 4.05
N LEU A 176 2.13 15.62 3.95
CA LEU A 176 1.75 16.47 5.07
C LEU A 176 1.03 15.70 6.18
N HIS A 177 0.17 14.73 5.83
CA HIS A 177 -0.55 13.91 6.81
C HIS A 177 0.34 12.89 7.53
N HIS A 178 1.38 12.38 6.87
CA HIS A 178 2.32 11.41 7.46
C HIS A 178 3.34 12.04 8.43
N SER A 179 3.46 13.38 8.46
CA SER A 179 4.44 14.12 9.28
C SER A 179 3.98 14.43 10.72
N LYS A 180 2.94 13.75 11.24
CA LYS A 180 2.49 13.82 12.64
C LYS A 180 2.53 12.44 13.26
#